data_AF-A0A059LBI4-F1
#
_entry.id   AF-A0A059LBI4-F1
#
_cell.length_a   1.000
_cell.length_b   1.000
_cell.length_c   1.000
_cell.angle_alpha   90.00
_cell.angle_beta   90.00
_cell.angle_gamma   90.00
#
_symmetry.space_group_name_H-M   'P 1'
#
loop_
_entity.id
_entity.type
_entity.pdbx_description
1 polymer ?
#
loop_
_entity_poly.entity_id
_entity_poly.type
_entity_poly.pdbx_seq_one_letter_code
_entity_poly.pdbx_strand_id
1 'polypeptide(L)'
;LNSGLFYIRANERVLHLLGLIADRLNSSPDWDQSMYNKYIWTPSHGKYRAPQVSVRIMEPGEFMNSKTLFKFDRKLPANRRADPVMVHVNYHPDKVNRMEHVMRYYLDKDATALDSLPGGSEPGS
;
A
#
# COMPACT_ATOMS: atom_id res chain seq x y z
N LEU A 1 -1.55 -6.35 -5.19
CA LEU A 1 -1.52 -5.81 -3.82
C LEU A 1 -0.50 -4.68 -3.76
N ASN A 2 -0.78 -3.63 -2.99
CA ASN A 2 0.21 -2.58 -2.73
C ASN A 2 1.24 -3.08 -1.71
N SER A 3 2.52 -2.78 -1.94
CA SER A 3 3.66 -3.16 -1.08
C SER A 3 4.09 -2.07 -0.11
N GLY A 4 3.35 -0.96 -0.01
CA GLY A 4 3.71 0.17 0.84
C GLY A 4 3.85 -0.17 2.32
N LEU A 5 3.17 -1.23 2.76
CA LEU A 5 3.35 -1.88 4.05
C LEU A 5 3.16 -3.38 3.88
N PHE A 6 4.06 -4.16 4.45
CA PHE A 6 3.91 -5.60 4.62
C PHE A 6 4.07 -6.01 6.07
N TYR A 7 3.27 -6.98 6.48
CA TYR A 7 3.59 -7.82 7.62
C TYR A 7 4.03 -9.19 7.10
N ILE A 8 5.24 -9.61 7.49
CA ILE A 8 5.82 -10.89 7.06
C ILE A 8 6.17 -11.71 8.29
N ARG A 9 5.55 -12.90 8.40
CA ARG A 9 5.90 -13.88 9.44
C ARG A 9 6.98 -14.82 8.91
N ALA A 10 8.18 -14.76 9.49
CA ALA A 10 9.29 -15.63 9.10
C ALA A 10 8.92 -17.13 9.22
N ASN A 11 9.16 -17.88 8.14
CA ASN A 11 9.08 -19.34 8.04
C ASN A 11 9.68 -19.78 6.69
N GLU A 12 9.89 -21.08 6.50
CA GLU A 12 10.49 -21.68 5.30
C GLU A 12 9.82 -21.25 3.98
N ARG A 13 8.49 -21.14 3.97
CA ARG A 13 7.73 -20.78 2.76
C ARG A 13 7.94 -19.31 2.38
N VAL A 14 8.03 -18.45 3.39
CA VAL A 14 8.35 -17.04 3.22
C VAL A 14 9.80 -16.85 2.79
N LEU A 15 10.74 -17.60 3.37
CA LEU A 15 12.14 -17.58 2.94
C LEU A 15 12.26 -18.00 1.47
N HIS A 16 11.54 -19.04 1.05
CA HIS A 16 11.49 -19.45 -0.35
C HIS A 16 10.91 -18.35 -1.26
N LEU A 17 9.80 -17.70 -0.86
CA LEU A 17 9.24 -16.57 -1.62
C LEU A 17 10.26 -15.42 -1.77
N LEU A 18 10.89 -15.01 -0.66
CA LEU A 18 11.85 -13.91 -0.66
C LEU A 18 13.11 -14.26 -1.46
N GLY A 19 13.56 -15.52 -1.44
CA GLY A 19 14.64 -16.02 -2.28
C GLY A 19 14.33 -15.86 -3.78
N LEU A 20 13.15 -16.30 -4.22
CA LEU A 20 12.72 -16.13 -5.62
C LEU A 20 12.67 -14.65 -6.04
N ILE A 21 12.19 -13.77 -5.16
CA ILE A 21 12.16 -12.32 -5.41
C ILE A 21 13.60 -11.80 -5.52
N ALA A 22 14.48 -12.13 -4.57
CA ALA A 22 15.87 -11.68 -4.57
C ALA A 22 16.63 -12.14 -5.83
N ASP A 23 16.51 -13.41 -6.20
CA ASP A 23 17.14 -13.96 -7.42
C ASP A 23 16.68 -13.21 -8.68
N ARG A 24 15.39 -12.85 -8.73
CA ARG A 24 14.82 -12.11 -9.84
C ARG A 24 15.28 -10.66 -9.89
N LEU A 25 15.29 -9.98 -8.75
CA LEU A 25 15.74 -8.58 -8.65
C LEU A 25 17.26 -8.44 -8.88
N ASN A 26 18.04 -9.48 -8.58
CA ASN A 26 19.47 -9.54 -8.91
C ASN A 26 19.75 -9.70 -10.41
N SER A 27 18.76 -10.16 -11.20
CA SER A 27 18.92 -10.45 -12.63
C SER A 27 18.13 -9.53 -13.55
N SER A 28 17.27 -8.65 -13.00
CA SER A 28 16.39 -7.79 -13.79
C SER A 28 16.00 -6.53 -12.99
N PRO A 29 15.84 -5.36 -13.64
CA PRO A 29 15.39 -4.12 -12.99
C PRO A 29 13.87 -4.12 -12.74
N ASP A 30 13.36 -5.21 -12.15
CA ASP A 30 11.96 -5.35 -11.78
C ASP A 30 11.69 -4.66 -10.42
N TRP A 31 10.40 -4.45 -10.12
CA TRP A 31 9.97 -3.94 -8.81
C TRP A 31 9.61 -5.09 -7.87
N ASP A 32 10.02 -4.98 -6.61
CA ASP A 32 9.70 -5.90 -5.52
C ASP A 32 8.18 -6.15 -5.40
N GLN A 33 7.36 -5.09 -5.47
CA GLN A 33 5.90 -5.19 -5.45
C GLN A 33 5.37 -6.10 -6.56
N SER A 34 5.91 -5.94 -7.76
CA SER A 34 5.50 -6.69 -8.95
C SER A 34 5.87 -8.16 -8.80
N MET A 35 7.08 -8.44 -8.30
CA MET A 35 7.56 -9.81 -8.11
C MET A 35 6.84 -10.51 -6.95
N TYR A 36 6.60 -9.81 -5.84
CA TYR A 36 5.78 -10.33 -4.74
C TYR A 36 4.40 -10.76 -5.23
N ASN A 37 3.68 -9.88 -5.94
CA ASN A 37 2.37 -10.21 -6.50
C ASN A 37 2.45 -11.36 -7.52
N LYS A 38 3.48 -11.38 -8.36
CA LYS A 38 3.66 -12.45 -9.35
C LYS A 38 3.79 -13.81 -8.66
N TYR A 39 4.73 -13.95 -7.73
CA TYR A 39 5.05 -15.26 -7.15
C TYR A 39 3.97 -15.81 -6.22
N ILE A 40 3.25 -14.97 -5.47
CA ILE A 40 2.16 -15.44 -4.61
C ILE A 40 0.94 -15.93 -5.41
N TRP A 41 0.73 -15.41 -6.63
CA TRP A 41 -0.42 -15.75 -7.47
C TRP A 41 -0.09 -16.74 -8.60
N THR A 42 1.19 -17.08 -8.81
CA THR A 42 1.59 -18.05 -9.84
C THR A 42 1.53 -19.47 -9.25
N PRO A 43 0.67 -20.37 -9.74
CA PRO A 43 0.62 -21.76 -9.29
C PRO A 43 1.88 -22.53 -9.69
N SER A 44 2.18 -23.64 -9.01
CA SER A 44 3.26 -24.53 -9.44
C SER A 44 2.99 -25.08 -10.85
N HIS A 45 3.99 -25.10 -11.74
CA HIS A 45 3.86 -25.66 -13.08
C HIS A 45 5.21 -26.11 -13.65
N GLY A 46 5.25 -27.27 -14.32
CA GLY A 46 6.49 -27.83 -14.88
C GLY A 46 7.57 -27.98 -13.79
N LYS A 47 8.69 -27.24 -13.95
CA LYS A 47 9.78 -27.20 -12.97
C LYS A 47 9.63 -26.10 -11.90
N TYR A 48 8.67 -25.19 -12.05
CA TYR A 48 8.41 -24.12 -11.09
C TYR A 48 7.57 -24.63 -9.93
N ARG A 49 8.05 -24.38 -8.71
CA ARG A 49 7.34 -24.68 -7.46
C ARG A 49 6.93 -23.37 -6.81
N ALA A 50 5.62 -23.16 -6.64
CA ALA A 50 5.10 -22.00 -5.95
C ALA A 50 5.54 -21.97 -4.47
N PRO A 51 5.69 -20.79 -3.86
CA PRO A 51 6.10 -20.67 -2.45
C PRO A 51 5.11 -21.25 -1.43
N GLN A 52 3.85 -21.48 -1.83
CA GLN A 52 2.78 -22.01 -0.96
C GLN A 52 2.53 -21.16 0.31
N VAL A 53 2.79 -19.85 0.21
CA VAL A 53 2.48 -18.88 1.27
C VAL A 53 0.98 -18.65 1.38
N SER A 54 0.53 -18.28 2.57
CA SER A 54 -0.83 -17.78 2.79
C SER A 54 -0.79 -16.26 2.85
N VAL A 55 -1.78 -15.62 2.23
CA VAL A 55 -1.88 -14.15 2.14
C VAL A 55 -3.16 -13.71 2.83
N ARG A 56 -3.07 -12.64 3.62
CA ARG A 56 -4.21 -11.90 4.15
C ARG A 56 -4.03 -10.43 3.82
N ILE A 57 -5.15 -9.77 3.50
CA ILE A 57 -5.16 -8.34 3.21
C ILE A 57 -5.50 -7.63 4.52
N MET A 58 -4.66 -6.69 4.94
CA MET A 58 -4.96 -5.82 6.07
C MET A 58 -6.14 -4.92 5.72
N GLU A 59 -6.96 -4.57 6.72
CA GLU A 59 -8.15 -3.75 6.52
C GLU A 59 -7.78 -2.39 5.92
N PRO A 60 -8.21 -2.06 4.68
CA PRO A 60 -7.81 -0.83 4.02
C PRO A 60 -8.26 0.46 4.73
N GLY A 61 -9.30 0.40 5.57
CA GLY A 61 -9.70 1.50 6.42
C GLY A 61 -8.72 1.78 7.57
N GLU A 62 -8.05 0.74 8.10
CA GLU A 62 -7.08 0.88 9.20
C GLU A 62 -5.65 1.13 8.67
N PHE A 63 -5.25 0.42 7.62
CA PHE A 63 -3.91 0.50 7.02
C PHE A 63 -4.01 1.10 5.62
N MET A 64 -4.25 2.40 5.59
CA MET A 64 -4.76 3.07 4.41
C MET A 64 -3.65 3.50 3.45
N ASN A 65 -3.82 3.20 2.16
CA ASN A 65 -3.04 3.88 1.12
C ASN A 65 -3.63 5.28 0.88
N SER A 66 -2.79 6.31 0.78
CA SER A 66 -3.23 7.69 0.55
C SER A 66 -4.16 7.88 -0.66
N LYS A 67 -4.08 7.05 -1.70
CA LYS A 67 -5.03 7.10 -2.82
C LYS A 67 -6.46 6.78 -2.36
N THR A 68 -6.62 5.86 -1.42
CA THR A 68 -7.92 5.54 -0.80
C THR A 68 -8.47 6.74 -0.05
N LEU A 69 -7.61 7.41 0.74
CA LEU A 69 -7.98 8.61 1.50
C LEU A 69 -8.52 9.71 0.58
N PHE A 70 -7.71 10.10 -0.41
CA PHE A 70 -8.00 11.27 -1.25
C PHE A 70 -9.10 11.02 -2.29
N LYS A 71 -9.21 9.79 -2.83
CA LYS A 71 -10.23 9.48 -3.84
C LYS A 71 -11.59 9.12 -3.26
N PHE A 72 -11.62 8.47 -2.10
CA PHE A 72 -12.83 7.83 -1.57
C PHE A 72 -13.16 8.27 -0.16
N ASP A 73 -12.30 7.98 0.82
CA ASP A 73 -12.63 8.09 2.25
C ASP A 73 -13.04 9.51 2.66
N ARG A 74 -12.25 10.53 2.28
CA ARG A 74 -12.56 11.94 2.62
C ARG A 74 -13.91 12.44 2.09
N LYS A 75 -14.43 11.80 1.02
CA LYS A 75 -15.71 12.16 0.40
C LYS A 75 -16.90 11.51 1.11
N LEU A 76 -16.66 10.57 2.02
CA LEU A 76 -17.71 9.97 2.83
C LEU A 76 -18.23 10.99 3.86
N PRO A 77 -19.49 10.84 4.31
CA PRO A 77 -19.99 11.56 5.48
C PRO A 77 -19.08 11.32 6.70
N ALA A 78 -18.90 12.33 7.54
CA ALA A 78 -17.93 12.29 8.64
C ALA A 78 -18.06 11.05 9.55
N ASN A 79 -19.28 10.58 9.81
CA ASN A 79 -19.56 9.39 10.62
C ASN A 79 -19.23 8.04 9.93
N ARG A 80 -18.78 8.07 8.68
CA ARG A 80 -18.38 6.90 7.88
C ARG A 80 -16.93 6.97 7.40
N ARG A 81 -16.21 8.06 7.70
CA ARG A 81 -14.79 8.18 7.40
C ARG A 81 -14.01 7.27 8.34
N ALA A 82 -12.96 6.66 7.84
CA ALA A 82 -12.11 5.81 8.66
C ALA A 82 -11.27 6.64 9.64
N ASP A 83 -10.89 6.02 10.76
CA ASP A 83 -9.85 6.50 11.68
C ASP A 83 -8.66 5.54 11.58
N PRO A 84 -7.76 5.73 10.59
CA PRO A 84 -6.74 4.77 10.24
C PRO A 84 -5.64 4.72 11.29
N VAL A 85 -5.09 3.52 11.51
CA VAL A 85 -3.86 3.31 12.28
C VAL A 85 -2.65 3.89 11.53
N MET A 86 -2.66 3.81 10.19
CA MET A 86 -1.58 4.30 9.36
C MET A 86 -2.07 4.79 8.00
N VAL A 87 -1.47 5.87 7.49
CA VAL A 87 -1.67 6.36 6.12
C VAL A 87 -0.35 6.32 5.35
N HIS A 88 -0.27 5.46 4.34
CA HIS A 88 0.88 5.34 3.47
C HIS A 88 0.78 6.34 2.30
N VAL A 89 1.55 7.43 2.36
CA VAL A 89 1.58 8.46 1.31
C VAL A 89 2.50 8.02 0.15
N ASN A 90 1.90 7.67 -0.98
CA ASN A 90 2.60 7.13 -2.14
C ASN A 90 2.04 7.69 -3.45
N TYR A 91 2.84 7.72 -4.51
CA TYR A 91 2.48 8.15 -5.86
C TYR A 91 2.04 9.62 -6.03
N HIS A 92 2.40 10.51 -5.10
CA HIS A 92 2.17 11.95 -5.21
C HIS A 92 3.47 12.71 -5.46
N PRO A 93 3.48 13.76 -6.31
CA PRO A 93 4.65 14.62 -6.47
C PRO A 93 4.91 15.49 -5.23
N ASP A 94 3.85 15.87 -4.51
CA ASP A 94 3.82 16.77 -3.36
C ASP A 94 3.71 16.02 -2.02
N LYS A 95 4.49 14.95 -1.83
CA LYS A 95 4.32 14.04 -0.66
C LYS A 95 4.41 14.75 0.68
N VAL A 96 5.34 15.68 0.85
CA VAL A 96 5.55 16.40 2.12
C VAL A 96 4.31 17.21 2.49
N ASN A 97 3.83 18.04 1.55
CA ASN A 97 2.61 18.82 1.72
C ASN A 97 1.40 17.94 2.10
N ARG A 98 1.24 16.79 1.43
CA ARG A 98 0.17 15.84 1.75
C ARG A 98 0.32 15.20 3.12
N MET A 99 1.53 14.83 3.53
CA MET A 99 1.78 14.27 4.85
C MET A 99 1.41 15.29 5.94
N GLU A 100 1.79 16.56 5.77
CA GLU A 100 1.43 17.63 6.72
C GLU A 100 -0.09 17.81 6.83
N HIS A 101 -0.81 17.85 5.71
CA HIS A 101 -2.27 17.97 5.71
C HIS A 101 -2.97 16.74 6.30
N VAL A 102 -2.44 15.53 6.06
CA VAL A 102 -2.91 14.29 6.70
C VAL A 102 -2.67 14.31 8.20
N MET A 103 -1.51 14.77 8.65
CA MET A 103 -1.22 14.94 10.07
C MET A 103 -2.17 15.96 10.72
N ARG A 104 -2.38 17.12 10.10
CA ARG A 104 -3.36 18.12 10.59
C ARG A 104 -4.78 17.56 10.68
N TYR A 105 -5.20 16.78 9.70
CA TYR A 105 -6.53 16.17 9.69
C TYR A 105 -6.72 15.18 10.86
N TYR A 106 -5.77 14.25 11.05
CA TYR A 106 -5.93 13.18 12.04
C TYR A 106 -5.43 13.53 13.45
N LEU A 107 -4.34 14.29 13.57
CA LEU A 107 -3.71 14.64 14.84
C LEU A 107 -4.31 15.93 15.40
N ASP A 108 -4.40 17.00 14.59
CA ASP A 108 -4.91 18.30 15.04
C ASP A 108 -6.45 18.40 14.92
N LYS A 109 -7.10 17.37 14.35
CA LYS A 109 -8.55 17.27 14.16
C LYS A 109 -9.13 18.40 13.29
N ASP A 110 -8.33 18.95 12.37
CA ASP A 110 -8.78 19.93 11.38
C ASP A 110 -9.54 19.22 10.25
N ALA A 111 -10.87 19.22 10.32
CA ALA A 111 -11.75 18.56 9.36
C ALA A 111 -11.64 19.09 7.91
N THR A 112 -11.06 20.28 7.72
CA THR A 112 -10.91 20.94 6.41
C THR A 112 -9.50 20.77 5.83
N ALA A 113 -8.57 20.20 6.61
CA ALA A 113 -7.17 20.08 6.22
C ALA A 113 -6.95 19.23 4.94
N LEU A 114 -7.91 18.45 4.46
CA LEU A 114 -7.73 17.68 3.22
C LEU A 114 -8.40 18.32 2.00
N ASP A 115 -9.18 19.38 2.15
CA ASP A 115 -10.11 19.85 1.11
C ASP A 115 -9.39 20.47 -0.09
N SER A 116 -8.29 21.19 0.14
CA SER A 116 -7.50 21.85 -0.90
C SER A 116 -6.68 20.88 -1.77
N LEU A 117 -6.54 19.62 -1.37
CA LEU A 117 -5.66 18.67 -2.04
C LEU A 117 -6.36 17.91 -3.18
N PRO A 118 -5.66 17.60 -4.29
CA PRO A 118 -6.25 16.78 -5.34
C PRO A 118 -6.44 15.32 -4.93
N GLY A 119 -7.36 14.63 -5.60
CA GLY A 119 -7.66 13.22 -5.36
C GLY A 119 -6.49 12.25 -5.65
N GLY A 120 -5.52 12.67 -6.46
CA GLY A 120 -4.36 11.86 -6.86
C GLY A 120 -3.30 12.73 -7.50
N SER A 121 -2.58 12.21 -8.49
CA SER A 121 -1.52 12.92 -9.23
C SER A 121 -2.04 13.95 -10.25
N GLU A 122 -3.37 14.17 -10.31
CA GLU A 122 -3.96 15.23 -11.12
C GLU A 122 -3.73 16.60 -10.43
N PRO A 123 -3.54 17.70 -11.18
CA PRO A 123 -3.47 19.03 -10.60
C PRO A 123 -4.72 19.33 -9.77
N GLY A 124 -4.56 19.99 -8.62
CA GLY A 124 -5.67 20.42 -7.77
C GLY A 124 -6.59 21.36 -8.54
N SER A 125 -7.90 21.19 -8.38
CA SER A 125 -8.92 22.13 -8.87
C SER A 125 -8.87 23.44 -8.08
#